data_AF-A0A7Y7C3U7-F1
#
_entry.id   AF-A0A7Y7C3U7-F1
#
_cell.length_a   1.000
_cell.length_b   1.000
_cell.length_c   1.000
_cell.angle_alpha   90.00
_cell.angle_beta   90.00
_cell.angle_gamma   90.00
#
_symmetry.space_group_name_H-M   'P 1'
#
loop_
_entity.id
_entity.type
_entity.pdbx_description
1 polymer ?
#
loop_
_entity_poly.entity_id
_entity_poly.type
_entity_poly.pdbx_seq_one_letter_code
_entity_poly.pdbx_strand_id
1 'polypeptide(L)'
;MFAALNTVESPIVELEAATLLENDKSWRAERLPVIEERIRRRLADLSATLGHSEWLGGAFIAAELLMVTVLRRLPRAHILKTIRASPLHRTPDVTHEKPG
;
A
#
# COMPACT_ATOMS: atom_id res chain seq x y z
N MET A 1 6.35 5.41 -16.18
CA MET A 1 6.79 4.68 -14.97
C MET A 1 7.17 5.61 -13.80
N PHE A 2 7.99 6.65 -14.01
CA PHE A 2 8.31 7.65 -12.97
C PHE A 2 7.09 8.31 -12.31
N ALA A 3 5.97 8.46 -13.03
CA ALA A 3 4.72 8.96 -12.46
C ALA A 3 4.15 8.03 -11.35
N ALA A 4 4.21 6.71 -11.53
CA ALA A 4 3.75 5.76 -10.50
C ALA A 4 4.70 5.75 -9.29
N LEU A 5 6.02 5.85 -9.53
CA LEU A 5 7.03 5.95 -8.47
C LEU A 5 6.80 7.21 -7.61
N ASN A 6 6.65 8.38 -8.23
CA ASN A 6 6.38 9.64 -7.52
C ASN A 6 5.07 9.58 -6.70
N THR A 7 4.05 8.86 -7.17
CA THR A 7 2.77 8.76 -6.44
C THR A 7 2.82 7.87 -5.20
N VAL A 8 3.69 6.85 -5.17
CA VAL A 8 3.85 5.92 -4.04
C VAL A 8 4.94 6.39 -3.07
N GLU A 9 6.03 6.93 -3.59
CA GLU A 9 7.18 7.39 -2.79
C GLU A 9 6.81 8.58 -1.89
N SER A 10 6.07 9.55 -2.42
CA SER A 10 5.72 10.78 -1.69
C SER A 10 5.10 10.52 -0.31
N PRO A 11 4.00 9.74 -0.17
CA PRO A 11 3.43 9.49 1.15
C PRO A 11 4.31 8.59 2.05
N ILE A 12 5.23 7.81 1.48
CA ILE A 12 6.20 7.01 2.26
C ILE A 12 7.29 7.90 2.86
N VAL A 13 7.80 8.86 2.10
CA VAL A 13 8.74 9.87 2.60
C VAL A 13 8.10 10.74 3.67
N GLU A 14 6.81 11.09 3.53
CA GLU A 14 6.07 11.80 4.57
C GLU A 14 5.96 10.99 5.87
N LEU A 15 5.74 9.67 5.78
CA LEU A 15 5.72 8.78 6.94
C LEU A 15 7.10 8.69 7.61
N GLU A 16 8.17 8.60 6.81
CA GLU A 16 9.56 8.57 7.28
C GLU A 16 9.89 9.88 8.04
N ALA A 17 9.54 11.03 7.48
CA ALA A 17 9.70 12.33 8.13
C ALA A 17 8.88 12.43 9.43
N ALA A 18 7.62 12.02 9.42
CA ALA A 18 6.77 12.03 10.63
C ALA A 18 7.27 11.06 11.72
N THR A 19 8.00 10.01 11.33
CA THR A 19 8.59 9.04 12.26
C THR A 19 9.90 9.55 12.85
N LEU A 20 10.77 10.13 12.03
CA LEU A 20 12.12 10.55 12.43
C LEU A 20 12.16 11.95 13.06
N LEU A 21 11.38 12.89 12.52
CA LEU A 21 11.48 14.32 12.85
C LEU A 21 10.34 14.83 13.71
N GLU A 22 9.22 14.12 13.74
CA GLU A 22 8.00 14.57 14.44
C GLU A 22 7.65 13.71 15.67
N ASN A 23 8.56 12.85 16.14
CA ASN A 23 8.30 11.87 17.20
C ASN A 23 7.80 12.49 18.51
N ASP A 24 8.26 13.71 18.83
CA ASP A 24 7.95 14.50 20.02
C ASP A 24 6.79 15.50 19.82
N LYS A 25 6.21 15.57 18.62
CA LYS A 25 5.23 16.60 18.27
C LYS A 25 3.81 16.19 18.62
N SER A 26 3.05 17.10 19.22
CA SER A 26 1.66 16.88 19.66
C SER A 26 0.72 16.49 18.51
N TRP A 27 0.93 17.03 17.30
CA TRP A 27 0.11 16.77 16.13
C TRP A 27 0.42 15.44 15.43
N ARG A 28 1.50 14.75 15.82
CA ARG A 28 1.95 13.53 15.13
C ARG A 28 0.87 12.44 15.16
N ALA A 29 0.18 12.29 16.29
CA ALA A 29 -0.87 11.29 16.48
C ALA A 29 -2.07 11.50 15.53
N GLU A 30 -2.38 12.75 15.19
CA GLU A 30 -3.47 13.11 14.28
C GLU A 30 -3.03 13.07 12.81
N ARG A 31 -1.76 13.37 12.55
CA ARG A 31 -1.16 13.38 11.20
C ARG A 31 -0.91 11.97 10.66
N LEU A 32 -0.51 11.03 11.53
CA LEU A 32 -0.12 9.67 11.13
C LEU A 32 -1.26 8.91 10.40
N PRO A 33 -2.53 8.92 10.86
CA PRO A 33 -3.64 8.28 10.16
C PRO A 33 -3.88 8.84 8.75
N VAL A 34 -3.68 10.14 8.54
CA VAL A 34 -3.87 10.78 7.22
C VAL A 34 -2.81 10.31 6.22
N ILE A 35 -1.56 10.18 6.68
CA ILE A 35 -0.46 9.66 5.87
C ILE A 35 -0.68 8.16 5.59
N GLU A 36 -1.05 7.37 6.60
CA GLU A 36 -1.40 5.95 6.46
C GLU A 36 -2.48 5.72 5.40
N GLU A 37 -3.54 6.54 5.40
CA GLU A 37 -4.62 6.49 4.41
C GLU A 37 -4.14 6.74 2.99
N ARG A 38 -3.25 7.72 2.80
CA ARG A 38 -2.67 8.01 1.48
C ARG A 38 -1.80 6.87 0.99
N ILE A 39 -0.95 6.30 1.87
CA ILE A 39 -0.13 5.13 1.53
C ILE A 39 -1.02 3.96 1.11
N ARG A 40 -2.07 3.65 1.89
CA ARG A 40 -2.95 2.52 1.59
C ARG A 40 -3.66 2.66 0.25
N ARG A 41 -4.18 3.86 -0.09
CA ARG A 41 -4.79 4.10 -1.41
C ARG A 41 -3.79 3.84 -2.55
N ARG A 42 -2.55 4.33 -2.40
CA ARG A 42 -1.51 4.12 -3.42
C ARG A 42 -1.07 2.67 -3.56
N LEU A 43 -1.00 1.93 -2.45
CA LEU A 43 -0.74 0.49 -2.48
C LEU A 43 -1.89 -0.30 -3.10
N ALA A 44 -3.14 0.13 -2.89
CA ALA A 44 -4.31 -0.47 -3.54
C ALA A 44 -4.29 -0.23 -5.06
N ASP A 45 -4.02 1.00 -5.50
CA ASP A 45 -3.86 1.34 -6.92
C ASP A 45 -2.74 0.51 -7.58
N LEU A 46 -1.61 0.36 -6.87
CA LEU A 46 -0.48 -0.44 -7.32
C LEU A 46 -0.85 -1.93 -7.45
N SER A 47 -1.54 -2.47 -6.45
CA SER A 47 -2.03 -3.85 -6.46
C SER A 47 -3.02 -4.10 -7.61
N ALA A 48 -3.94 -3.17 -7.84
CA ALA A 48 -4.88 -3.23 -8.95
C ALA A 48 -4.17 -3.18 -10.32
N THR A 49 -3.08 -2.42 -10.43
CA THR A 49 -2.27 -2.33 -11.65
C THR A 49 -1.47 -3.61 -11.90
N LEU A 50 -1.02 -4.30 -10.84
CA LEU A 50 -0.36 -5.60 -10.95
C LEU A 50 -1.33 -6.71 -11.38
N GLY A 51 -2.56 -6.71 -10.86
CA GLY A 51 -3.57 -7.73 -11.19
C GLY A 51 -3.05 -9.15 -10.91
N HIS A 52 -2.97 -9.99 -11.93
CA HIS A 52 -2.36 -11.33 -11.87
C HIS A 52 -0.90 -11.37 -12.36
N SER A 53 -0.34 -10.23 -12.75
CA SER A 53 1.03 -10.15 -13.22
C SER A 53 1.99 -10.15 -12.03
N GLU A 54 3.07 -10.92 -12.15
CA GLU A 54 4.15 -10.95 -11.17
C GLU A 54 4.98 -9.64 -11.20
N TRP A 55 4.91 -8.90 -12.30
CA TRP A 55 5.78 -7.78 -12.63
C TRP A 55 4.97 -6.56 -13.09
N LEU A 56 5.36 -5.36 -12.67
CA LEU A 56 4.66 -4.09 -12.99
C LEU A 56 4.65 -3.77 -14.50
N GLY A 57 5.64 -4.28 -15.23
CA GLY A 57 5.74 -4.14 -16.68
C GLY A 57 5.45 -5.42 -17.46
N GLY A 58 5.00 -6.49 -16.79
CA GLY A 58 4.91 -7.84 -17.36
C GLY A 58 6.26 -8.53 -17.58
N ALA A 59 7.38 -7.86 -17.29
CA ALA A 59 8.74 -8.39 -17.30
C ALA A 59 9.58 -7.68 -16.24
N PHE A 60 10.61 -8.36 -15.73
CA PHE A 60 11.47 -7.80 -14.70
C PHE A 60 12.27 -6.60 -15.23
N ILE A 61 12.03 -5.41 -14.70
CA ILE A 61 12.67 -4.16 -15.15
C ILE A 61 13.26 -3.37 -13.97
N ALA A 62 14.24 -2.52 -14.26
CA ALA A 62 14.97 -1.72 -13.26
C ALA A 62 14.05 -0.94 -12.31
N ALA A 63 12.87 -0.55 -12.77
CA ALA A 63 11.93 0.21 -11.97
C ALA A 63 11.13 -0.62 -10.95
N GLU A 64 11.18 -1.94 -11.00
CA GLU A 64 10.70 -2.80 -9.91
C GLU A 64 11.69 -2.87 -8.76
N LEU A 65 13.00 -2.89 -9.06
CA LEU A 65 14.03 -2.73 -8.03
C LEU A 65 13.84 -1.39 -7.30
N LEU A 66 13.57 -0.31 -8.05
CA LEU A 66 13.23 0.98 -7.44
C LEU A 66 11.96 0.90 -6.58
N MET A 67 10.90 0.23 -7.05
CA MET A 67 9.69 0.04 -6.25
C MET A 67 9.95 -0.76 -4.97
N VAL A 68 10.78 -1.81 -5.02
CA VAL A 68 11.22 -2.57 -3.84
C VAL A 68 11.96 -1.66 -2.86
N THR A 69 12.85 -0.78 -3.34
CA THR A 69 13.55 0.15 -2.44
C THR A 69 12.63 1.15 -1.75
N VAL A 70 11.55 1.59 -2.42
CA VAL A 70 10.53 2.48 -1.84
C VAL A 70 9.69 1.72 -0.80
N LEU A 71 9.19 0.53 -1.13
CA LEU A 71 8.35 -0.27 -0.23
C LEU A 71 9.10 -0.73 1.04
N ARG A 72 10.43 -0.98 0.94
CA ARG A 72 11.26 -1.37 2.10
C ARG A 72 11.37 -0.30 3.19
N ARG A 73 11.01 0.96 2.91
CA ARG A 73 10.99 2.05 3.89
C ARG A 73 9.77 2.01 4.81
N LEU A 74 8.73 1.26 4.42
CA LEU A 74 7.54 1.11 5.26
C LEU A 74 7.87 0.32 6.52
N PRO A 75 7.47 0.82 7.72
CA PRO A 75 7.60 0.05 8.95
C PRO A 75 6.85 -1.29 8.82
N ARG A 76 7.47 -2.39 9.27
CA ARG A 76 6.88 -3.74 9.21
C ARG A 76 5.46 -3.83 9.80
N ALA A 77 5.17 -3.05 10.83
CA ALA A 77 3.85 -2.97 11.47
C ALA A 77 2.75 -2.39 10.55
N HIS A 78 3.10 -1.51 9.60
CA HIS A 78 2.14 -0.86 8.71
C HIS A 78 1.80 -1.75 7.50
N ILE A 79 2.75 -2.57 7.04
CA ILE A 79 2.55 -3.53 5.95
C ILE A 79 1.47 -4.56 6.32
N LEU A 80 1.51 -5.09 7.55
CA LEU A 80 0.58 -6.13 8.02
C LEU A 80 -0.84 -5.61 8.28
N LYS A 81 -0.99 -4.38 8.78
CA LYS A 81 -2.30 -3.74 8.98
C LYS A 81 -2.98 -3.42 7.64
N THR A 82 -2.20 -3.09 6.62
CA THR A 82 -2.71 -2.69 5.29
C THR A 82 -3.23 -3.87 4.48
N ILE A 83 -2.56 -5.04 4.54
CA ILE A 83 -2.99 -6.24 3.81
C ILE A 83 -4.29 -6.84 4.39
N ARG A 84 -4.50 -6.74 5.72
CA ARG A 84 -5.70 -7.27 6.38
C ARG A 84 -6.97 -6.40 6.17
N ALA A 85 -6.82 -5.14 5.76
CA ALA A 85 -7.93 -4.19 5.64
C ALA A 85 -8.60 -4.13 4.25
N SER A 86 -8.22 -5.00 3.30
CA SER A 86 -8.87 -5.05 1.97
C SER A 86 -10.14 -5.92 2.00
N PRO A 87 -11.35 -5.38 1.74
CA PRO A 87 -12.59 -6.16 1.80
C PRO A 87 -12.85 -7.05 0.57
N LEU A 88 -11.92 -7.16 -0.38
CA LEU A 88 -12.19 -7.71 -1.72
C LEU A 88 -12.03 -9.23 -1.88
N HIS A 89 -11.74 -9.97 -0.81
CA HIS A 89 -11.79 -11.43 -0.82
C HIS A 89 -12.75 -11.96 0.25
N ARG A 90 -14.02 -11.53 0.20
CA ARG A 90 -15.11 -12.32 0.78
C ARG A 90 -15.49 -13.36 -0.28
N THR A 91 -15.15 -14.62 -0.02
CA THR A 91 -15.61 -15.76 -0.82
C THR A 91 -17.13 -15.72 -0.96
N PRO A 92 -17.71 -15.99 -2.13
CA PRO A 92 -19.17 -16.08 -2.24
C PRO A 92 -19.65 -17.22 -1.36
N ASP A 93 -20.54 -16.88 -0.42
CA ASP A 93 -21.30 -17.83 0.36
C ASP A 93 -22.24 -18.58 -0.58
N VAL A 94 -21.92 -19.84 -0.90
CA VAL A 94 -22.82 -20.75 -1.59
C VAL A 94 -23.77 -21.35 -0.55
N THR A 95 -24.73 -20.55 -0.11
CA THR A 95 -25.92 -21.07 0.57
C THR A 95 -26.92 -21.57 -0.47
N HIS A 96 -26.98 -22.90 -0.55
CA HIS A 96 -27.98 -23.74 -1.18
C HIS A 96 -29.36 -23.09 -1.43
N GLU A 97 -29.74 -22.93 -2.70
CA GLU A 97 -31.15 -23.03 -3.11
C GLU A 97 -31.37 -24.33 -3.90
N LYS A 98 -32.28 -25.13 -3.34
CA LYS A 98 -32.71 -26.45 -3.80
C LYS A 98 -33.78 -26.25 -4.90
N PRO A 99 -33.77 -27.00 -6.03
CA PRO A 99 -34.90 -26.94 -6.95
C PRO A 99 -36.07 -27.78 -6.38
N GLY A 100 -37.29 -27.33 -6.69
CA GLY A 100 -38.55 -27.89 -6.23
C GLY A 100 -38.90 -29.27 -6.77
#